data_AF-A0A251YJV4-F1
#
_entry.id   AF-A0A251YJV4-F1
#
_cell.length_a   1.000
_cell.length_b   1.000
_cell.length_c   1.000
_cell.angle_alpha   90.00
_cell.angle_beta   90.00
_cell.angle_gamma   90.00
#
_symmetry.space_group_name_H-M   'P 1'
#
loop_
_entity.id
_entity.type
_entity.pdbx_description
1 polymer ?
#
loop_
_entity_poly.entity_id
_entity_poly.type
_entity_poly.pdbx_seq_one_letter_code
_entity_poly.pdbx_strand_id
1 'polypeptide(L)' 'MALTNLPYDDEAILAATESAAAISREVRDVQVDFAGTDVSDDGVARVTATITWTVPADEAVRILDAARPRG' A
#
# COMPACT_ATOMS: atom_id res chain seq x y z
N MET A 1 21.69 -5.38 9.89
CA MET A 1 21.83 -4.40 8.79
C MET A 1 20.63 -3.48 8.87
N ALA A 2 20.83 -2.19 9.14
CA ALA A 2 19.75 -1.21 9.16
C ALA A 2 19.50 -0.74 7.71
N LEU A 3 18.34 -1.11 7.15
CA LEU A 3 17.82 -0.54 5.91
C LEU A 3 17.13 0.79 6.26
N THR A 4 17.90 1.85 6.47
CA THR A 4 17.32 3.17 6.84
C THR A 4 18.13 4.28 6.18
N ASN A 5 17.50 4.96 5.19
CA ASN A 5 17.69 6.39 4.82
C ASN A 5 17.61 6.74 3.31
N LEU A 6 17.09 5.87 2.45
CA LEU A 6 16.61 6.31 1.12
C LEU A 6 15.08 6.39 1.18
N PRO A 7 14.43 7.52 0.81
CA PRO A 7 12.98 7.57 0.73
C PRO A 7 12.57 6.60 -0.37
N TYR A 8 11.93 5.50 0.01
CA TYR A 8 11.29 4.63 -0.98
C TYR A 8 10.05 5.34 -1.51
N ASP A 9 9.70 5.04 -2.76
CA ASP A 9 8.44 5.47 -3.33
C ASP A 9 7.32 4.54 -2.83
N ASP A 10 6.50 5.03 -1.90
CA ASP A 10 5.42 4.26 -1.28
C ASP A 10 4.36 3.81 -2.32
N GLU A 11 4.10 4.61 -3.36
CA GLU A 11 3.17 4.23 -4.43
C GLU A 11 3.76 3.10 -5.29
N ALA A 12 5.07 3.16 -5.58
CA ALA A 12 5.76 2.09 -6.29
C ALA A 12 5.80 0.79 -5.47
N ILE A 13 6.02 0.87 -4.15
CA ILE A 13 5.96 -0.29 -3.24
C ILE A 13 4.55 -0.88 -3.27
N LEU A 14 3.51 -0.06 -3.15
CA LEU A 14 2.14 -0.53 -3.13
C LEU A 14 1.78 -1.22 -4.45
N ALA A 15 2.04 -0.60 -5.59
CA ALA A 15 1.74 -1.16 -6.91
C ALA A 15 2.49 -2.49 -7.16
N ALA A 16 3.78 -2.55 -6.76
CA ALA A 16 4.56 -3.77 -6.87
C ALA A 16 4.02 -4.87 -5.94
N THR A 17 3.61 -4.52 -4.72
CA THR A 17 3.04 -5.47 -3.75
C THR A 17 1.68 -6.01 -4.21
N GLU A 18 0.84 -5.18 -4.83
CA GLU A 18 -0.45 -5.62 -5.40
C GLU A 18 -0.29 -6.62 -6.55
N SER A 19 0.81 -6.52 -7.29
CA SER A 19 1.14 -7.41 -8.42
C SER A 19 1.96 -8.63 -8.01
N ALA A 20 2.46 -8.67 -6.77
CA ALA A 20 3.36 -9.71 -6.29
C ALA A 20 2.64 -11.04 -6.01
N ALA A 21 3.38 -12.14 -6.11
CA ALA A 21 2.92 -13.45 -5.69
C ALA A 21 2.84 -13.54 -4.15
N ALA A 22 1.73 -13.04 -3.59
CA ALA A 22 1.49 -13.07 -2.15
C ALA A 22 1.08 -14.48 -1.69
N ILE A 23 1.64 -14.90 -0.55
CA ILE A 23 1.22 -16.09 0.19
C ILE A 23 -0.16 -15.85 0.79
N SER A 24 -0.37 -14.65 1.35
CA SER A 24 -1.66 -14.22 1.88
C SER A 24 -1.83 -12.71 1.78
N ARG A 25 -3.09 -12.30 1.73
CA ARG A 25 -3.53 -10.90 1.77
C ARG A 25 -4.61 -10.76 2.82
N GLU A 26 -4.46 -9.77 3.67
CA GLU A 26 -5.40 -9.46 4.74
C GLU A 26 -5.80 -7.98 4.70
N VAL A 27 -7.09 -7.72 4.88
CA VAL A 27 -7.65 -6.36 4.96
C VAL A 27 -8.30 -6.20 6.31
N ARG A 28 -7.89 -5.18 7.06
CA ARG A 28 -8.39 -4.85 8.39
C ARG A 28 -8.60 -3.35 8.56
N ASP A 29 -9.28 -2.98 9.64
CA ASP A 29 -9.48 -1.59 10.06
C ASP A 29 -10.06 -0.70 8.96
N VAL A 30 -11.01 -1.23 8.18
CA VAL A 30 -11.69 -0.48 7.12
C VAL A 30 -12.62 0.54 7.76
N GLN A 31 -12.38 1.81 7.46
CA GLN A 31 -13.17 2.96 7.91
C GLN A 31 -13.61 3.79 6.71
N VAL A 32 -14.86 4.22 6.74
CA VAL A 32 -15.43 5.11 5.72
C VAL A 32 -16.03 6.30 6.43
N ASP A 33 -15.41 7.47 6.24
CA ASP A 33 -15.82 8.73 6.83
C ASP A 33 -16.40 9.63 5.74
N PHE A 34 -17.69 9.93 5.81
CA PHE A 34 -18.31 10.90 4.91
C PHE A 34 -18.02 12.33 5.38
N ALA A 35 -17.61 13.21 4.48
CA ALA A 35 -17.37 14.62 4.79
C ALA A 35 -18.67 15.43 4.99
N GLY A 36 -19.81 14.83 4.64
CA GLY A 36 -21.14 15.40 4.80
C GLY A 36 -22.19 14.31 5.07
N THR A 37 -23.46 14.71 5.09
CA THR A 37 -24.59 13.81 5.40
C THR A 37 -25.31 13.27 4.15
N ASP A 38 -24.82 13.61 2.95
CA ASP A 38 -25.42 13.24 1.68
C ASP A 38 -24.47 12.37 0.85
N VAL A 39 -25.03 11.49 0.04
CA VAL A 39 -24.32 10.54 -0.85
C VAL A 39 -24.64 10.89 -2.31
N SER A 40 -24.69 12.18 -2.60
CA SER A 40 -24.88 12.73 -3.94
C SER A 40 -23.60 12.62 -4.77
N ASP A 41 -23.68 12.92 -6.08
CA ASP A 41 -22.55 12.83 -7.01
C ASP A 41 -21.37 13.76 -6.65
N ASP A 42 -21.64 14.84 -5.91
CA ASP A 42 -20.64 15.77 -5.40
C ASP A 42 -20.16 15.42 -3.97
N GLY A 43 -20.71 14.35 -3.38
CA GLY A 43 -20.36 13.89 -2.04
C GLY A 43 -18.94 13.35 -1.95
N VAL A 44 -18.23 13.71 -0.88
CA VAL A 44 -16.86 13.24 -0.63
C VAL A 44 -16.85 12.31 0.58
N ALA A 45 -16.22 11.15 0.42
CA ALA A 45 -15.93 10.24 1.52
C ALA A 45 -14.43 9.92 1.55
N ARG A 46 -13.86 9.85 2.76
CA ARG A 46 -12.53 9.33 3.00
C ARG A 46 -12.64 7.85 3.36
N VAL A 47 -11.96 7.01 2.60
CA VAL A 47 -11.83 5.59 2.89
C VAL A 47 -10.42 5.32 3.41
N THR A 48 -10.32 4.74 4.59
CA THR A 48 -9.05 4.30 5.18
C THR A 48 -9.12 2.79 5.37
N ALA A 49 -8.08 2.07 4.94
CA ALA A 49 -7.98 0.64 5.16
C ALA A 49 -6.51 0.25 5.38
N THR A 50 -6.30 -0.73 6.26
CA THR A 50 -4.98 -1.35 6.45
C THR A 50 -4.96 -2.64 5.65
N ILE A 51 -4.04 -2.73 4.69
CA ILE A 51 -3.84 -3.93 3.87
C ILE A 51 -2.45 -4.49 4.16
N THR A 52 -2.40 -5.76 4.52
CA THR A 52 -1.16 -6.47 4.81
C THR A 52 -0.98 -7.60 3.80
N TRP A 53 0.18 -7.66 3.17
CA TRP A 53 0.59 -8.77 2.33
C TRP A 53 1.70 -9.56 3.00
N THR A 54 1.57 -10.88 2.98
CA THR A 54 2.67 -11.79 3.29
C THR A 54 3.23 -12.29 1.98
N VAL A 55 4.47 -11.93 1.65
CA VAL A 55 5.15 -12.34 0.42
C VAL A 55 6.41 -13.16 0.75
N PRO A 56 6.90 -14.00 -0.17
CA PRO A 56 8.22 -14.61 -0.05
C PRO A 56 9.33 -13.55 0.12
N ALA A 57 10.40 -13.90 0.84
CA ALA A 57 11.47 -12.95 1.15
C ALA A 57 12.21 -12.44 -0.11
N ASP A 58 12.37 -13.28 -1.13
CA ASP A 58 12.97 -12.89 -2.41
C ASP A 58 12.08 -11.87 -3.15
N GLU A 59 10.77 -12.04 -3.06
CA GLU A 59 9.81 -11.10 -3.65
C GLU A 59 9.80 -9.76 -2.91
N ALA A 60 9.87 -9.77 -1.57
CA ALA A 60 10.02 -8.54 -0.78
C ALA A 60 11.26 -7.73 -1.19
N VAL A 61 12.39 -8.41 -1.46
CA VAL A 61 13.60 -7.74 -1.95
C VAL A 61 13.40 -7.15 -3.34
N ARG A 62 12.72 -7.84 -4.26
CA ARG A 62 12.40 -7.32 -5.60
C ARG A 62 11.51 -6.09 -5.54
N ILE A 63 10.48 -6.09 -4.69
CA ILE A 63 9.59 -4.94 -4.47
C ILE A 63 10.40 -3.73 -4.00
N LEU A 64 11.28 -3.92 -3.01
CA LEU A 64 12.13 -2.84 -2.48
C LEU A 64 13.15 -2.33 -3.51
N ASP A 65 13.72 -3.20 -4.34
CA ASP A 65 14.66 -2.80 -5.39
C ASP A 65 13.96 -2.03 -6.52
N ALA A 66 12.73 -2.41 -6.86
CA ALA A 66 11.92 -1.71 -7.85
C ALA A 66 11.51 -0.30 -7.41
N ALA A 67 11.23 -0.12 -6.11
CA ALA A 67 10.81 1.16 -5.52
C ALA A 67 11.96 2.08 -5.11
N ARG A 68 13.20 1.69 -5.39
CA ARG A 68 14.37 2.48 -5.06
C ARG A 68 14.44 3.71 -5.98
N PRO A 69 14.69 4.92 -5.45
CA PRO A 69 14.88 6.10 -6.30
C PRO A 69 16.00 5.84 -7.31
N ARG A 70 15.66 5.89 -8.60
CA ARG A 70 16.66 5.92 -9.67
C ARG A 70 17.05 7.39 -9.82
N GLY A 71 18.27 7.71 -9.35
CA GLY A 71 18.83 9.05 -9.40
C GLY A 71 18.98 9.60 -10.81
#